data_AF-A0AAN1EYE4-F1
#
_entry.id   AF-A0AAN1EYE4-F1
#
_cell.length_a   1.000
_cell.length_b   1.000
_cell.length_c   1.000
_cell.angle_alpha   90.00
_cell.angle_beta   90.00
_cell.angle_gamma   90.00
#
_symmetry.space_group_name_H-M   'P 1'
#
loop_
_entity.id
_entity.type
_entity.pdbx_description
1 polymer ?
#
loop_
_entity_poly.entity_id
_entity_poly.type
_entity_poly.pdbx_seq_one_letter_code
_entity_poly.pdbx_strand_id
1 'polypeptide(L)'
;MKILVVGAGLFGAVCAHELAKKGHHITVIEKRDHVAGNVYTRDIAGIQVHEYGAHIFHTSNPKVWNYVRQFARFNRYTNQVIANYRNTLYNLPFNMNTFYQMWGITTPKAAEAKIDSQRSRLHEKKPSNLEEQAISLVGTDIYHKLIEGYTTKQWGRAPKDLPAFIIRRLPVRMTFDNNYFNDRYQGIPVGGYTQIVEKMLDVPHVTTHLKTDFFLAKDDFLQHYDHIIFTGLIDKFFDYRFGELEYRSLRFDTKLLDVPNFQGNAVINYTDASVPYTRIIEHKWFEFGHGNPDQTVITYEYPQPWNRDVEPYYPVNDTTNNHLFTRYRQYAEQSVPNVTFGGRLGLYRYYNMDQIIAAALQFVTKSPLFK
;
A
#
# COMPACT_ATOMS: atom_id res chain seq x y z
N MET A 1 11.98 26.93 14.05
CA MET A 1 12.95 25.99 13.47
C MET A 1 12.82 25.98 11.96
N LYS A 2 13.94 25.80 11.25
CA LYS A 2 14.03 25.39 9.86
C LYS A 2 14.06 23.87 9.81
N ILE A 3 13.04 23.25 9.22
CA ILE A 3 12.88 21.79 9.17
C ILE A 3 12.92 21.34 7.72
N LEU A 4 13.74 20.34 7.43
CA LEU A 4 13.74 19.65 6.14
C LEU A 4 12.86 18.41 6.22
N VAL A 5 11.96 18.24 5.26
CA VAL A 5 11.19 17.01 5.06
C VAL A 5 11.64 16.37 3.76
N VAL A 6 12.20 15.17 3.85
CA VAL A 6 12.69 14.42 2.68
C VAL A 6 11.64 13.40 2.27
N GLY A 7 11.03 13.65 1.10
CA GLY A 7 9.95 12.88 0.48
C GLY A 7 8.58 13.53 0.66
N ALA A 8 7.88 13.73 -0.46
CA ALA A 8 6.55 14.35 -0.52
C ALA A 8 5.40 13.32 -0.53
N GLY A 9 5.61 12.15 0.08
CA GLY A 9 4.53 11.19 0.36
C GLY A 9 3.64 11.64 1.51
N LEU A 10 2.56 10.89 1.79
CA LEU A 10 1.58 11.25 2.83
C LEU A 10 2.20 11.55 4.21
N PHE A 11 3.22 10.79 4.64
CA PHE A 11 3.87 11.07 5.93
C PHE A 11 4.54 12.45 5.93
N GLY A 12 5.35 12.74 4.90
CA GLY A 12 6.06 14.02 4.78
C GLY A 12 5.10 15.19 4.64
N ALA A 13 4.05 15.05 3.81
CA ALA A 13 3.05 16.08 3.60
C ALA A 13 2.26 16.42 4.86
N VAL A 14 1.82 15.42 5.64
CA VAL A 14 1.14 15.63 6.92
C VAL A 14 2.08 16.31 7.93
N CYS A 15 3.34 15.87 7.99
CA CYS A 15 4.33 16.49 8.86
C CYS A 15 4.56 17.97 8.49
N ALA A 16 4.77 18.27 7.21
CA ALA A 16 4.98 19.63 6.72
C ALA A 16 3.78 20.53 7.05
N HIS A 17 2.57 20.09 6.72
CA HIS A 17 1.34 20.82 6.97
C HIS A 17 1.14 21.14 8.47
N GLU A 18 1.25 20.14 9.35
CA GLU A 18 1.03 20.37 10.78
C GLU A 18 2.14 21.15 11.47
N LEU A 19 3.40 21.00 11.04
CA LEU A 19 4.52 21.75 11.60
C LEU A 19 4.54 23.20 11.12
N ALA A 20 4.13 23.48 9.89
CA ALA A 20 3.94 24.84 9.40
C ALA A 20 2.87 25.60 10.21
N LYS A 21 1.76 24.94 10.56
CA LYS A 21 0.73 25.49 11.46
C LYS A 21 1.24 25.82 12.86
N LYS A 22 2.36 25.24 13.29
CA LYS A 22 3.06 25.55 14.54
C LYS A 22 4.12 26.65 14.39
N GLY A 23 4.18 27.32 13.23
CA GLY A 23 5.11 28.42 12.96
C GLY A 23 6.52 27.99 12.59
N HIS A 24 6.72 26.72 12.20
CA HIS A 24 8.02 26.27 11.69
C HIS A 24 8.14 26.56 10.19
N HIS A 25 9.38 26.81 9.73
CA HIS A 25 9.70 26.96 8.32
C HIS A 25 10.09 25.61 7.75
N ILE A 26 9.32 25.12 6.79
CA ILE A 26 9.48 23.78 6.23
C ILE A 26 9.98 23.86 4.80
N THR A 27 11.06 23.15 4.51
CA THR A 27 11.44 22.81 3.14
C THR A 27 11.11 21.35 2.91
N VAL A 28 10.34 21.05 1.86
CA VAL A 28 10.07 19.70 1.39
C VAL A 28 10.90 19.46 0.15
N ILE A 29 11.66 18.37 0.11
CA ILE A 29 12.35 17.93 -1.10
C ILE A 29 11.81 16.57 -1.55
N GLU A 30 11.65 16.39 -2.85
CA GLU A 30 11.19 15.14 -3.46
C GLU A 30 12.08 14.80 -4.65
N LYS A 31 12.59 13.56 -4.68
CA LYS A 31 13.47 13.10 -5.76
C LYS A 31 12.71 12.96 -7.08
N ARG A 32 11.40 12.65 -7.02
CA ARG A 32 10.53 12.52 -8.19
C ARG A 32 10.12 13.90 -8.70
N ASP A 33 9.54 13.91 -9.89
CA ASP A 33 9.02 15.11 -10.54
C ASP A 33 7.58 15.46 -10.17
N HIS A 34 7.03 14.76 -9.18
CA HIS A 34 5.67 14.94 -8.67
C HIS A 34 5.63 14.72 -7.16
N VAL A 35 4.61 15.26 -6.50
CA VAL A 35 4.32 15.01 -5.08
C VAL A 35 3.51 13.72 -4.88
N ALA A 36 3.15 13.42 -3.63
CA ALA A 36 2.28 12.31 -3.22
C ALA A 36 2.92 10.91 -3.20
N GLY A 37 4.19 10.77 -3.60
CA GLY A 37 4.90 9.49 -3.56
C GLY A 37 4.11 8.39 -4.27
N ASN A 38 3.93 7.22 -3.63
CA ASN A 38 3.22 6.11 -4.26
C ASN A 38 1.69 6.31 -4.38
N VAL A 39 1.09 7.29 -3.69
CA VAL A 39 -0.35 7.57 -3.87
C VAL A 39 -0.61 8.54 -5.03
N TYR A 40 0.43 8.97 -5.75
CA TYR A 40 0.30 9.87 -6.90
C TYR A 40 -0.68 9.33 -7.93
N THR A 41 -1.58 10.22 -8.35
CA THR A 41 -2.46 10.03 -9.50
C THR A 41 -2.15 11.04 -10.59
N ARG A 42 -2.22 10.63 -11.85
CA ARG A 42 -2.15 11.54 -12.99
C ARG A 42 -3.39 11.43 -13.85
N ASP A 43 -3.74 12.52 -14.52
CA ASP A 43 -4.82 12.51 -15.51
C ASP A 43 -4.34 11.90 -16.83
N ILE A 44 -5.09 10.93 -17.35
CA ILE A 44 -4.96 10.45 -18.72
C ILE A 44 -6.37 10.39 -19.31
N ALA A 45 -6.65 11.22 -20.32
CA ALA A 45 -7.97 11.30 -20.95
C ALA A 45 -9.12 11.57 -19.95
N GLY A 46 -8.88 12.40 -18.93
CA GLY A 46 -9.85 12.70 -17.89
C GLY A 46 -10.04 11.60 -16.84
N ILE A 47 -9.23 10.52 -16.90
CA ILE A 47 -9.24 9.41 -15.94
C ILE A 47 -8.09 9.60 -14.97
N GLN A 48 -8.38 9.54 -13.67
CA GLN A 48 -7.36 9.58 -12.62
C GLN A 48 -6.66 8.22 -12.48
N VAL A 49 -5.46 8.13 -13.03
CA VAL A 49 -4.65 6.91 -13.09
C VAL A 49 -3.73 6.83 -11.87
N HIS A 50 -3.82 5.71 -11.14
CA HIS A 50 -2.96 5.43 -10.00
C HIS A 50 -1.63 4.85 -10.48
N GLU A 51 -0.58 5.66 -10.54
CA GLU A 51 0.68 5.31 -11.22
C GLU A 51 1.44 4.16 -10.56
N TYR A 52 1.32 4.02 -9.24
CA TYR A 52 2.11 3.09 -8.45
C TYR A 52 1.25 1.99 -7.80
N GLY A 53 0.22 1.56 -8.53
CA GLY A 53 -0.75 0.55 -8.12
C GLY A 53 -2.02 1.15 -7.50
N ALA A 54 -3.05 0.33 -7.38
CA ALA A 54 -4.35 0.76 -6.87
C ALA A 54 -4.26 1.22 -5.40
N HIS A 55 -4.78 2.42 -5.12
CA HIS A 55 -4.83 2.99 -3.78
C HIS A 55 -6.29 3.29 -3.44
N ILE A 56 -6.82 2.62 -2.41
CA ILE A 56 -8.18 2.83 -1.92
C ILE A 56 -8.07 3.36 -0.50
N PHE A 57 -8.70 4.49 -0.21
CA PHE A 57 -8.70 5.02 1.16
C PHE A 57 -9.74 4.29 1.98
N HIS A 58 -9.33 3.74 3.12
CA HIS A 58 -10.23 3.11 4.08
C HIS A 58 -9.70 3.33 5.50
N THR A 59 -10.59 3.55 6.45
CA THR A 59 -10.24 3.64 7.87
C THR A 59 -11.46 3.52 8.77
N SER A 60 -11.27 2.99 9.98
CA SER A 60 -12.26 3.06 11.05
C SER A 60 -11.99 4.21 12.02
N ASN A 61 -10.90 4.96 11.84
CA ASN A 61 -10.53 6.08 12.70
C ASN A 61 -11.20 7.38 12.23
N PRO A 62 -12.20 7.92 12.94
CA PRO A 62 -12.89 9.14 12.52
C PRO A 62 -11.98 10.37 12.51
N LYS A 63 -10.92 10.41 13.33
CA LYS A 63 -9.96 11.53 13.32
C LYS A 63 -9.20 11.59 12.00
N VAL A 64 -8.73 10.45 11.51
CA VAL A 64 -8.02 10.35 10.23
C VAL A 64 -8.96 10.63 9.06
N TRP A 65 -10.18 10.09 9.08
CA TRP A 65 -11.19 10.37 8.06
C TRP A 65 -11.55 11.85 7.98
N ASN A 66 -11.80 12.49 9.12
CA ASN A 66 -12.09 13.92 9.16
C ASN A 66 -10.88 14.75 8.73
N TYR A 67 -9.67 14.30 9.08
CA TYR A 67 -8.46 14.99 8.70
C TYR A 67 -8.27 15.05 7.18
N VAL A 68 -8.33 13.90 6.50
CA VAL A 68 -8.10 13.83 5.04
C VAL A 68 -9.20 14.56 4.25
N ARG A 69 -10.44 14.59 4.76
CA ARG A 69 -11.57 15.29 4.14
C ARG A 69 -11.46 16.81 4.14
N GLN A 70 -10.52 17.40 4.87
CA GLN A 70 -10.21 18.82 4.75
C GLN A 70 -9.63 19.16 3.37
N PHE A 71 -8.98 18.20 2.71
CA PHE A 71 -8.25 18.42 1.47
C PHE A 71 -8.99 17.91 0.23
N ALA A 72 -9.89 16.93 0.38
CA ALA A 72 -10.68 16.42 -0.75
C ALA A 72 -12.07 15.93 -0.33
N ARG A 73 -13.00 15.99 -1.28
CA ARG A 73 -14.25 15.23 -1.22
C ARG A 73 -13.97 13.79 -1.63
N PHE A 74 -14.54 12.84 -0.90
CA PHE A 74 -14.44 11.42 -1.22
C PHE A 74 -15.76 10.92 -1.77
N ASN A 75 -15.70 10.11 -2.83
CA ASN A 75 -16.85 9.37 -3.31
C ASN A 75 -17.16 8.18 -2.37
N ARG A 76 -18.22 7.44 -2.68
CA ARG A 76 -18.63 6.23 -1.93
C ARG A 76 -18.13 4.94 -2.60
N TYR A 77 -16.97 4.99 -3.26
CA TYR A 77 -16.38 3.79 -3.85
C TYR A 77 -16.18 2.71 -2.79
N THR A 78 -16.65 1.50 -3.08
CA THR A 78 -16.44 0.31 -2.24
C THR A 78 -15.63 -0.68 -3.06
N ASN A 79 -14.44 -1.02 -2.58
CA ASN A 79 -13.55 -1.95 -3.24
C ASN A 79 -14.17 -3.34 -3.25
N GLN A 80 -14.42 -3.88 -4.44
CA GLN A 80 -15.00 -5.19 -4.68
C GLN A 80 -14.14 -5.92 -5.69
N VAL A 81 -13.10 -6.60 -5.19
CA VAL A 81 -12.10 -7.25 -6.05
C VAL A 81 -12.66 -8.56 -6.60
N ILE A 82 -12.33 -8.85 -7.86
CA ILE A 82 -12.61 -10.16 -8.49
C ILE A 82 -11.30 -10.93 -8.62
N ALA A 83 -11.36 -12.25 -8.42
CA ALA A 83 -10.28 -13.17 -8.75
C ALA A 83 -10.65 -13.97 -10.01
N ASN A 84 -9.78 -13.99 -11.00
CA ASN A 84 -9.84 -14.83 -12.18
C ASN A 84 -8.89 -16.02 -12.02
N TYR A 85 -9.45 -17.23 -11.95
CA TYR A 85 -8.72 -18.48 -12.02
C TYR A 85 -9.16 -19.24 -13.27
N ARG A 86 -8.31 -19.27 -14.30
CA ARG A 86 -8.58 -19.97 -15.58
C ARG A 86 -9.95 -19.61 -16.17
N ASN A 87 -10.24 -18.31 -16.28
CA ASN A 87 -11.50 -17.74 -16.76
C ASN A 87 -12.72 -17.97 -15.87
N THR A 88 -12.58 -18.65 -14.73
CA THR A 88 -13.62 -18.66 -13.69
C THR A 88 -13.43 -17.46 -12.77
N LEU A 89 -14.46 -16.64 -12.64
CA LEU A 89 -14.45 -15.45 -11.79
C LEU A 89 -14.99 -15.78 -10.39
N TYR A 90 -14.34 -15.25 -9.36
CA TYR A 90 -14.75 -15.39 -7.96
C TYR A 90 -14.73 -14.02 -7.28
N ASN A 91 -15.71 -13.74 -6.42
CA ASN A 91 -15.67 -12.52 -5.60
C ASN A 91 -14.66 -12.64 -4.46
N LEU A 92 -13.98 -11.54 -4.17
CA LEU A 92 -13.17 -11.34 -2.97
C LEU A 92 -13.81 -10.24 -2.10
N PRO A 93 -13.63 -10.28 -0.76
CA PRO A 93 -12.92 -11.30 0.00
C PRO A 93 -13.68 -12.63 0.03
N PHE A 94 -13.13 -13.68 0.65
CA PHE A 94 -13.79 -14.98 0.71
C PHE A 94 -15.11 -14.85 1.49
N ASN A 95 -16.24 -14.97 0.79
CA ASN A 95 -17.56 -14.79 1.34
C ASN A 95 -18.58 -15.75 0.71
N MET A 96 -19.86 -15.67 1.07
CA MET A 96 -20.88 -16.58 0.52
C MET A 96 -20.98 -16.53 -1.01
N ASN A 97 -20.70 -15.40 -1.67
CA ASN A 97 -20.59 -15.33 -3.13
C ASN A 97 -19.47 -16.24 -3.67
N THR A 98 -18.31 -16.22 -3.00
CA THR A 98 -17.18 -17.10 -3.33
C THR A 98 -17.57 -18.57 -3.15
N PHE A 99 -18.20 -18.92 -2.04
CA PHE A 99 -18.55 -20.31 -1.71
C PHE A 99 -19.65 -20.86 -2.62
N TYR A 100 -20.61 -20.01 -3.00
CA TYR A 100 -21.62 -20.34 -4.00
C TYR A 100 -20.96 -20.64 -5.35
N GLN A 101 -20.07 -19.77 -5.84
CA GLN A 101 -19.36 -20.01 -7.10
C GLN A 101 -18.40 -21.21 -7.04
N MET A 102 -17.84 -21.50 -5.86
CA MET A 102 -16.90 -22.60 -5.66
C MET A 102 -17.58 -23.96 -5.57
N TRP A 103 -18.71 -24.05 -4.87
CA TRP A 103 -19.31 -25.32 -4.44
C TRP A 103 -20.83 -25.40 -4.63
N GLY A 104 -21.49 -24.36 -5.15
CA GLY A 104 -22.96 -24.27 -5.24
C GLY A 104 -23.66 -24.10 -3.89
N ILE A 105 -22.91 -23.79 -2.82
CA ILE A 105 -23.43 -23.72 -1.45
C ILE A 105 -24.12 -22.38 -1.20
N THR A 106 -25.34 -22.43 -0.66
CA THR A 106 -26.19 -21.25 -0.43
C THR A 106 -26.39 -20.89 1.05
N THR A 107 -25.97 -21.75 1.99
CA THR A 107 -26.14 -21.50 3.44
C THR A 107 -24.80 -21.40 4.18
N PRO A 108 -24.66 -20.46 5.14
CA PRO A 108 -23.50 -20.33 6.02
C PRO A 108 -23.03 -21.65 6.65
N LYS A 109 -23.96 -22.39 7.25
CA LYS A 109 -23.67 -23.66 7.94
C LYS A 109 -23.05 -24.71 7.01
N ALA A 110 -23.54 -24.80 5.77
CA ALA A 110 -22.98 -25.72 4.79
C ALA A 110 -21.59 -25.25 4.30
N ALA A 111 -21.35 -23.94 4.20
CA ALA A 111 -20.05 -23.40 3.82
C ALA A 111 -19.00 -23.68 4.92
N GLU A 112 -19.35 -23.45 6.19
CA GLU A 112 -18.53 -23.81 7.36
C GLU A 112 -18.20 -25.31 7.35
N ALA A 113 -19.21 -26.17 7.26
CA ALA A 113 -19.01 -27.62 7.22
C ALA A 113 -18.11 -28.07 6.06
N LYS A 114 -18.26 -27.45 4.88
CA LYS A 114 -17.40 -27.74 3.73
C LYS A 114 -15.95 -27.32 3.98
N ILE A 115 -15.73 -26.13 4.52
CA ILE A 115 -14.39 -25.64 4.86
C ILE A 115 -13.74 -26.52 5.93
N ASP A 116 -14.47 -26.85 7.00
CA ASP A 116 -13.97 -27.70 8.09
C ASP A 116 -13.61 -29.11 7.60
N SER A 117 -14.39 -29.67 6.68
CA SER A 117 -14.08 -30.97 6.05
C SER A 117 -12.77 -30.98 5.26
N GLN A 118 -12.33 -29.82 4.76
CA GLN A 118 -11.05 -29.67 4.06
C GLN A 118 -9.89 -29.42 5.02
N ARG A 119 -10.15 -28.75 6.15
CA ARG A 119 -9.15 -28.43 7.17
C ARG A 119 -8.83 -29.60 8.10
N SER A 120 -9.77 -30.51 8.34
CA SER A 120 -9.56 -31.69 9.21
C SER A 120 -8.38 -32.57 8.75
N ARG A 121 -7.97 -32.45 7.49
CA ARG A 121 -6.80 -33.11 6.91
C ARG A 121 -5.45 -32.54 7.38
N LEU A 122 -5.42 -31.35 7.99
CA LEU A 122 -4.18 -30.69 8.43
C LEU A 122 -3.68 -31.15 9.81
N HIS A 123 -4.44 -31.97 10.56
CA HIS A 123 -4.20 -32.28 11.97
C HIS A 123 -4.14 -31.00 12.86
N GLU A 124 -4.27 -31.12 14.18
CA GLU A 124 -4.27 -29.98 15.12
C GLU A 124 -2.89 -29.30 15.30
N LYS A 125 -2.08 -29.24 14.23
CA LYS A 125 -0.75 -28.62 14.27
C LYS A 125 -0.89 -27.13 14.05
N LYS A 126 -0.18 -26.35 14.87
CA LYS A 126 -0.02 -24.91 14.67
C LYS A 126 0.67 -24.64 13.32
N PRO A 127 0.09 -23.82 12.42
CA PRO A 127 0.72 -23.50 11.14
C PRO A 127 2.11 -22.90 11.29
N SER A 128 3.06 -23.41 10.49
CA SER A 128 4.46 -23.01 10.47
C SER A 128 4.82 -22.15 9.26
N ASN A 129 4.04 -22.25 8.18
CA ASN A 129 4.23 -21.52 6.92
C ASN A 129 2.89 -20.95 6.38
N LEU A 130 2.96 -20.19 5.29
CA LEU A 130 1.80 -19.53 4.68
C LEU A 130 0.80 -20.54 4.11
N GLU A 131 1.27 -21.62 3.49
CA GLU A 131 0.41 -22.69 2.95
C GLU A 131 -0.48 -23.30 4.05
N GLU A 132 0.14 -23.81 5.12
CA GLU A 132 -0.56 -24.39 6.26
C GLU A 132 -1.53 -23.36 6.88
N GLN A 133 -1.11 -22.10 6.99
CA GLN A 133 -1.93 -21.03 7.55
C GLN A 133 -3.14 -20.72 6.65
N ALA A 134 -2.96 -20.65 5.34
CA ALA A 134 -4.04 -20.40 4.39
C ALA A 134 -5.03 -21.56 4.37
N ILE A 135 -4.56 -22.80 4.23
CA ILE A 135 -5.44 -23.98 4.22
C ILE A 135 -6.21 -24.08 5.54
N SER A 136 -5.57 -23.81 6.69
CA SER A 136 -6.26 -23.78 8.00
C SER A 136 -7.34 -22.69 8.13
N LEU A 137 -7.34 -21.69 7.23
CA LEU A 137 -8.33 -20.61 7.18
C LEU A 137 -9.35 -20.74 6.05
N VAL A 138 -9.10 -21.50 4.98
CA VAL A 138 -10.02 -21.51 3.83
C VAL A 138 -10.24 -22.88 3.19
N GLY A 139 -9.54 -23.92 3.67
CA GLY A 139 -9.54 -25.23 3.03
C GLY A 139 -8.67 -25.29 1.77
N THR A 140 -8.52 -26.48 1.22
CA THR A 140 -7.61 -26.78 0.11
C THR A 140 -8.10 -26.19 -1.22
N ASP A 141 -9.40 -26.21 -1.49
CA ASP A 141 -9.91 -25.77 -2.81
C ASP A 141 -9.68 -24.27 -3.03
N ILE A 142 -10.00 -23.46 -2.03
CA ILE A 142 -9.77 -22.01 -2.08
C ILE A 142 -8.27 -21.72 -2.10
N TYR A 143 -7.48 -22.45 -1.32
CA TYR A 143 -6.02 -22.30 -1.33
C TYR A 143 -5.44 -22.48 -2.74
N HIS A 144 -5.67 -23.64 -3.36
CA HIS A 144 -5.09 -23.96 -4.67
C HIS A 144 -5.58 -23.04 -5.79
N LYS A 145 -6.86 -22.64 -5.77
CA LYS A 145 -7.43 -21.79 -6.83
C LYS A 145 -7.13 -20.31 -6.65
N LEU A 146 -7.22 -19.79 -5.42
CA LEU A 146 -7.31 -18.35 -5.19
C LEU A 146 -6.11 -17.78 -4.41
N ILE A 147 -5.25 -18.61 -3.81
CA ILE A 147 -4.14 -18.16 -2.96
C ILE A 147 -2.78 -18.59 -3.51
N GLU A 148 -2.58 -19.88 -3.77
CA GLU A 148 -1.26 -20.48 -4.05
C GLU A 148 -0.53 -19.78 -5.20
N GLY A 149 -1.14 -19.75 -6.39
CA GLY A 149 -0.52 -19.14 -7.57
C GLY A 149 -0.33 -17.63 -7.43
N TYR A 150 -1.29 -16.93 -6.83
CA TYR A 150 -1.18 -15.48 -6.59
C TYR A 150 -0.02 -15.15 -5.64
N THR A 151 0.05 -15.83 -4.50
CA THR A 151 1.13 -15.67 -3.51
C THR A 151 2.50 -16.01 -4.12
N THR A 152 2.58 -17.12 -4.87
CA THR A 152 3.81 -17.54 -5.52
C THR A 152 4.35 -16.46 -6.45
N LYS A 153 3.49 -15.86 -7.28
CA LYS A 153 3.87 -14.74 -8.16
C LYS A 153 4.30 -13.51 -7.37
N GLN A 154 3.48 -13.09 -6.40
CA GLN A 154 3.73 -11.87 -5.63
C GLN A 154 5.09 -11.91 -4.92
N TRP A 155 5.43 -13.04 -4.31
CA TRP A 155 6.62 -13.19 -3.49
C TRP A 155 7.81 -13.82 -4.22
N GLY A 156 7.59 -14.47 -5.38
CA GLY A 156 8.62 -15.23 -6.08
C GLY A 156 9.14 -16.43 -5.28
N ARG A 157 8.37 -16.92 -4.31
CA ARG A 157 8.69 -18.05 -3.42
C ARG A 157 7.45 -18.91 -3.21
N ALA A 158 7.62 -20.21 -3.00
CA ALA A 158 6.49 -21.09 -2.73
C ALA A 158 5.86 -20.75 -1.37
N PRO A 159 4.52 -20.82 -1.22
CA PRO A 159 3.81 -20.62 0.05
C PRO A 159 4.36 -21.40 1.25
N LYS A 160 4.86 -22.62 1.05
CA LYS A 160 5.49 -23.44 2.10
C LYS A 160 6.81 -22.86 2.64
N ASP A 161 7.49 -22.02 1.87
CA ASP A 161 8.76 -21.37 2.23
C ASP A 161 8.54 -19.95 2.75
N LEU A 162 7.28 -19.52 2.87
CA LEU A 162 6.89 -18.21 3.36
C LEU A 162 6.39 -18.31 4.81
N PRO A 163 6.77 -17.36 5.69
CA PRO A 163 6.30 -17.38 7.07
C PRO A 163 4.76 -17.29 7.19
N ALA A 164 4.19 -18.05 8.12
CA ALA A 164 2.74 -18.08 8.37
C ALA A 164 2.14 -16.68 8.62
N PHE A 165 2.90 -15.76 9.24
CA PHE A 165 2.38 -14.44 9.60
C PHE A 165 2.16 -13.48 8.42
N ILE A 166 2.63 -13.80 7.21
CA ILE A 166 2.32 -13.00 6.02
C ILE A 166 0.80 -12.98 5.81
N ILE A 167 0.12 -14.07 6.16
CA ILE A 167 -1.34 -14.18 6.15
C ILE A 167 -1.82 -14.44 7.59
N ARG A 168 -1.74 -13.42 8.45
CA ARG A 168 -2.27 -13.53 9.83
C ARG A 168 -3.79 -13.66 9.87
N ARG A 169 -4.51 -12.99 8.96
CA ARG A 169 -5.98 -13.02 8.86
C ARG A 169 -6.38 -12.85 7.40
N LEU A 170 -7.12 -13.81 6.87
CA LEU A 170 -7.92 -13.62 5.66
C LEU A 170 -9.36 -13.35 6.11
N PRO A 171 -10.02 -12.30 5.63
CA PRO A 171 -11.45 -12.14 5.87
C PRO A 171 -12.20 -13.30 5.19
N VAL A 172 -12.74 -14.20 6.02
CA VAL A 172 -13.65 -15.27 5.63
C VAL A 172 -15.00 -14.93 6.22
N ARG A 173 -16.00 -14.67 5.37
CA ARG A 173 -17.30 -14.16 5.79
C ARG A 173 -18.40 -15.16 5.48
N MET A 174 -19.24 -15.43 6.46
CA MET A 174 -20.44 -16.25 6.28
C MET A 174 -21.66 -15.40 5.91
N THR A 175 -21.43 -14.37 5.08
CA THR A 175 -22.43 -13.44 4.55
C THR A 175 -22.16 -13.18 3.06
N PHE A 176 -23.17 -12.71 2.32
CA PHE A 176 -23.02 -12.26 0.93
C PHE A 176 -22.54 -10.80 0.91
N ASP A 177 -21.25 -10.59 1.19
CA ASP A 177 -20.65 -9.25 1.26
C ASP A 177 -19.26 -9.22 0.59
N ASN A 178 -19.19 -8.54 -0.55
CA ASN A 178 -18.00 -8.37 -1.37
C ASN A 178 -17.13 -7.16 -0.98
N ASN A 179 -17.47 -6.41 0.07
CA ASN A 179 -16.67 -5.26 0.49
C ASN A 179 -15.27 -5.72 0.95
N TYR A 180 -14.20 -5.37 0.25
CA TYR A 180 -12.87 -5.88 0.54
C TYR A 180 -12.34 -5.48 1.93
N PHE A 181 -12.77 -4.34 2.45
CA PHE A 181 -12.36 -3.82 3.77
C PHE A 181 -13.52 -3.91 4.77
N ASN A 182 -13.20 -4.08 6.06
CA ASN A 182 -14.19 -4.02 7.14
C ASN A 182 -14.34 -2.60 7.72
N ASP A 183 -13.60 -1.63 7.19
CA ASP A 183 -13.52 -0.29 7.76
C ASP A 183 -14.79 0.52 7.54
N ARG A 184 -15.12 1.35 8.55
CA ARG A 184 -16.33 2.19 8.55
C ARG A 184 -16.34 3.23 7.43
N TYR A 185 -15.19 3.84 7.14
CA TYR A 185 -15.05 4.86 6.12
C TYR A 185 -14.21 4.30 4.96
N GLN A 186 -14.68 4.49 3.73
CA GLN A 186 -14.02 4.03 2.52
C GLN A 186 -14.40 4.94 1.35
N GLY A 187 -13.46 5.20 0.45
CA GLY A 187 -13.71 5.93 -0.79
C GLY A 187 -12.45 6.29 -1.56
N ILE A 188 -12.66 6.94 -2.70
CA ILE A 188 -11.62 7.54 -3.55
C ILE A 188 -11.83 9.06 -3.54
N PRO A 189 -10.76 9.87 -3.46
CA PRO A 189 -10.88 11.31 -3.60
C PRO A 189 -11.30 11.69 -5.02
N VAL A 190 -12.38 12.46 -5.13
CA VAL A 190 -12.89 13.00 -6.40
C VAL A 190 -11.84 13.92 -7.00
N GLY A 191 -11.31 13.61 -8.19
CA GLY A 191 -10.18 14.33 -8.79
C GLY A 191 -8.80 13.82 -8.37
N GLY A 192 -8.72 12.62 -7.81
CA GLY A 192 -7.44 11.93 -7.53
C GLY A 192 -6.76 12.33 -6.22
N TYR A 193 -5.68 11.61 -5.90
CA TYR A 193 -4.94 11.74 -4.65
C TYR A 193 -3.90 12.86 -4.67
N THR A 194 -3.36 13.20 -5.83
CA THR A 194 -2.31 14.23 -5.96
C THR A 194 -2.73 15.56 -5.37
N GLN A 195 -3.96 16.01 -5.66
CA GLN A 195 -4.51 17.26 -5.12
C GLN A 195 -4.59 17.30 -3.57
N ILE A 196 -4.69 16.16 -2.89
CA ILE A 196 -4.68 16.13 -1.41
C ILE A 196 -3.32 16.62 -0.93
N VAL A 197 -2.25 16.10 -1.52
CA VAL A 197 -0.89 16.42 -1.11
C VAL A 197 -0.50 17.83 -1.57
N GLU A 198 -0.92 18.25 -2.76
CA GLU A 198 -0.75 19.63 -3.21
C GLU A 198 -1.36 20.62 -2.21
N LYS A 199 -2.61 20.40 -1.78
CA LYS A 199 -3.28 21.25 -0.77
C LYS A 199 -2.63 21.19 0.62
N MET A 200 -2.05 20.06 1.01
CA MET A 200 -1.30 19.96 2.27
C MET A 200 -0.02 20.80 2.24
N LEU A 201 0.62 20.89 1.07
CA LEU A 201 1.90 21.58 0.89
C LEU A 201 1.75 23.05 0.47
N ASP A 202 0.59 23.44 -0.06
CA ASP A 202 0.24 24.81 -0.43
C ASP A 202 -0.26 25.63 0.78
N VAL A 203 0.62 25.80 1.76
CA VAL A 203 0.36 26.59 2.98
C VAL A 203 1.54 27.51 3.30
N PRO A 204 1.32 28.63 4.03
CA PRO A 204 2.41 29.50 4.43
C PRO A 204 3.54 28.75 5.14
N HIS A 205 4.78 29.20 4.91
CA HIS A 205 6.01 28.63 5.49
C HIS A 205 6.40 27.23 5.00
N VAL A 206 5.73 26.68 3.98
CA VAL A 206 6.17 25.47 3.28
C VAL A 206 6.74 25.86 1.92
N THR A 207 7.92 25.33 1.57
CA THR A 207 8.50 25.43 0.23
C THR A 207 8.82 24.04 -0.26
N THR A 208 8.37 23.69 -1.47
CA THR A 208 8.55 22.34 -2.03
C THR A 208 9.46 22.38 -3.25
N HIS A 209 10.47 21.52 -3.28
CA HIS A 209 11.37 21.32 -4.42
C HIS A 209 11.27 19.89 -4.94
N LEU A 210 10.82 19.75 -6.18
CA LEU A 210 10.76 18.47 -6.90
C LEU A 210 12.07 18.23 -7.64
N LYS A 211 12.32 16.99 -8.08
CA LYS A 211 13.56 16.56 -8.74
C LYS A 211 14.83 16.84 -7.92
N THR A 212 14.70 16.81 -6.60
CA THR A 212 15.80 17.09 -5.66
C THR A 212 16.08 15.84 -4.83
N ASP A 213 17.15 15.12 -5.17
CA ASP A 213 17.59 13.96 -4.40
C ASP A 213 18.43 14.41 -3.19
N PHE A 214 17.95 14.09 -1.99
CA PHE A 214 18.63 14.33 -0.71
C PHE A 214 20.09 13.84 -0.71
N PHE A 215 20.36 12.70 -1.34
CA PHE A 215 21.67 12.07 -1.30
C PHE A 215 22.75 12.84 -2.09
N LEU A 216 22.36 13.71 -3.03
CA LEU A 216 23.31 14.51 -3.79
C LEU A 216 23.93 15.66 -2.97
N ALA A 217 23.29 16.06 -1.88
CA ALA A 217 23.73 17.15 -1.00
C ALA A 217 23.48 16.83 0.49
N LYS A 218 23.61 15.55 0.87
CA LYS A 218 23.26 15.07 2.21
C LYS A 218 23.97 15.85 3.34
N ASP A 219 25.27 16.08 3.21
CA ASP A 219 26.06 16.76 4.24
C ASP A 219 25.66 18.23 4.40
N ASP A 220 25.33 18.90 3.29
CA ASP A 220 24.82 20.28 3.30
C ASP A 220 23.48 20.37 4.03
N PHE A 221 22.54 19.47 3.72
CA PHE A 221 21.26 19.41 4.40
C PHE A 221 21.39 19.14 5.90
N LEU A 222 22.31 18.24 6.30
CA LEU A 222 22.57 17.92 7.70
C LEU A 222 23.14 19.10 8.50
N GLN A 223 23.81 20.05 7.84
CA GLN A 223 24.40 21.22 8.47
C GLN A 223 23.44 22.41 8.58
N HIS A 224 22.53 22.59 7.62
CA HIS A 224 21.75 23.83 7.47
C HIS A 224 20.33 23.80 8.05
N TYR A 225 19.84 22.63 8.47
CA TYR A 225 18.51 22.48 9.04
C TYR A 225 18.57 22.10 10.53
N ASP A 226 17.72 22.72 11.34
CA ASP A 226 17.63 22.46 12.78
C ASP A 226 17.19 21.01 13.04
N HIS A 227 16.33 20.47 12.16
CA HIS A 227 15.85 19.09 12.22
C HIS A 227 15.48 18.56 10.83
N ILE A 228 15.69 17.26 10.61
CA ILE A 228 15.32 16.57 9.37
C ILE A 228 14.32 15.47 9.64
N ILE A 229 13.22 15.45 8.90
CA ILE A 229 12.27 14.34 8.84
C ILE A 229 12.57 13.56 7.55
N PHE A 230 13.24 12.42 7.69
CA PHE A 230 13.67 11.60 6.57
C PHE A 230 12.69 10.45 6.34
N THR A 231 12.06 10.39 5.16
CA THR A 231 11.08 9.34 4.83
C THR A 231 11.57 8.33 3.78
N GLY A 232 12.82 8.45 3.35
CA GLY A 232 13.49 7.54 2.41
C GLY A 232 14.04 6.28 3.06
N LEU A 233 14.82 5.52 2.31
CA LEU A 233 15.44 4.25 2.72
C LEU A 233 16.48 4.48 3.85
N ILE A 234 16.25 3.91 5.04
CA ILE A 234 17.13 4.06 6.20
C ILE A 234 18.50 3.39 5.98
N ASP A 235 18.54 2.24 5.33
CA ASP A 235 19.77 1.54 4.97
C ASP A 235 20.61 2.36 3.97
N LYS A 236 19.97 2.94 2.94
CA LYS A 236 20.63 3.88 2.01
C LYS A 236 21.14 5.13 2.74
N PHE A 237 20.41 5.65 3.73
CA PHE A 237 20.87 6.79 4.53
C PHE A 237 22.25 6.55 5.14
N PHE A 238 22.55 5.31 5.54
CA PHE A 238 23.85 4.94 6.10
C PHE A 238 24.71 4.12 5.12
N ASP A 239 24.59 4.40 3.82
CA ASP A 239 25.39 3.82 2.75
C ASP A 239 25.45 2.28 2.79
N TYR A 240 24.33 1.66 3.19
CA TYR A 240 24.18 0.20 3.31
C TYR A 240 25.23 -0.45 4.22
N ARG A 241 25.78 0.29 5.20
CA ARG A 241 26.92 -0.15 6.04
C ARG A 241 26.73 -1.46 6.80
N PHE A 242 25.50 -1.92 7.00
CA PHE A 242 25.18 -3.17 7.70
C PHE A 242 24.58 -4.24 6.78
N GLY A 243 24.41 -3.95 5.49
CA GLY A 243 23.68 -4.77 4.51
C GLY A 243 22.43 -4.06 4.00
N GLU A 244 21.79 -4.64 2.99
CA GLU A 244 20.58 -4.09 2.38
C GLU A 244 19.33 -4.67 3.03
N LEU A 245 18.33 -3.83 3.27
CA LEU A 245 17.00 -4.30 3.64
C LEU A 245 16.28 -4.81 2.39
N GLU A 246 15.75 -6.03 2.46
CA GLU A 246 15.10 -6.66 1.32
C GLU A 246 13.68 -6.12 1.09
N TYR A 247 13.34 -5.90 -0.18
CA TYR A 247 11.98 -5.54 -0.58
C TYR A 247 11.48 -6.45 -1.71
N ARG A 248 10.17 -6.43 -1.92
CA ARG A 248 9.55 -6.77 -3.21
C ARG A 248 9.24 -5.48 -3.95
N SER A 249 9.44 -5.52 -5.26
CA SER A 249 9.12 -4.43 -6.16
C SER A 249 7.97 -4.82 -7.11
N LEU A 250 7.44 -3.84 -7.83
CA LEU A 250 6.39 -3.99 -8.83
C LEU A 250 6.80 -3.22 -10.08
N ARG A 251 6.41 -3.75 -11.24
CA ARG A 251 6.44 -3.06 -12.53
C ARG A 251 5.02 -2.89 -13.04
N PHE A 252 4.71 -1.71 -13.54
CA PHE A 252 3.41 -1.35 -14.07
C PHE A 252 3.49 -1.11 -15.57
N ASP A 253 2.61 -1.74 -16.34
CA ASP A 253 2.46 -1.52 -17.79
C ASP A 253 1.07 -0.93 -18.04
N THR A 254 1.03 0.39 -18.25
CA THR A 254 -0.19 1.19 -18.37
C THR A 254 -0.50 1.46 -19.84
N LYS A 255 -1.76 1.25 -20.24
CA LYS A 255 -2.24 1.39 -21.62
C LYS A 255 -3.55 2.18 -21.67
N LEU A 256 -3.62 3.16 -22.56
CA LEU A 256 -4.87 3.77 -23.00
C LEU A 256 -5.46 2.91 -24.12
N LEU A 257 -6.75 2.58 -24.03
CA LEU A 257 -7.46 1.75 -24.99
C LEU A 257 -8.69 2.50 -25.52
N ASP A 258 -8.97 2.35 -26.82
CA ASP A 258 -10.16 2.91 -27.49
C ASP A 258 -11.39 1.99 -27.32
N VAL A 259 -11.65 1.61 -26.06
CA VAL A 259 -12.88 0.92 -25.64
C VAL A 259 -13.41 1.54 -24.35
N PRO A 260 -14.73 1.64 -24.16
CA PRO A 260 -15.31 2.26 -22.99
C PRO A 260 -15.13 1.44 -21.71
N ASN A 261 -14.91 0.13 -21.84
CA ASN A 261 -14.86 -0.81 -20.73
C ASN A 261 -14.02 -2.04 -21.14
N PHE A 262 -12.93 -2.30 -20.41
CA PHE A 262 -12.07 -3.44 -20.64
C PHE A 262 -12.47 -4.67 -19.80
N GLN A 263 -12.74 -4.49 -18.50
CA GLN A 263 -13.00 -5.60 -17.58
C GLN A 263 -14.16 -5.38 -16.59
N GLY A 264 -14.75 -4.19 -16.57
CA GLY A 264 -15.96 -3.87 -15.81
C GLY A 264 -15.75 -3.80 -14.29
N ASN A 265 -14.51 -3.78 -13.83
CA ASN A 265 -14.15 -3.64 -12.43
C ASN A 265 -12.80 -2.95 -12.28
N ALA A 266 -12.64 -2.16 -11.23
CA ALA A 266 -11.41 -1.45 -10.95
C ALA A 266 -10.21 -2.39 -10.76
N VAL A 267 -10.41 -3.57 -10.13
CA VAL A 267 -9.33 -4.52 -9.87
C VAL A 267 -9.78 -5.95 -10.09
N ILE A 268 -9.08 -6.65 -11.00
CA ILE A 268 -9.19 -8.10 -11.17
C ILE A 268 -7.82 -8.74 -10.91
N ASN A 269 -7.76 -9.59 -9.89
CA ASN A 269 -6.61 -10.43 -9.59
C ASN A 269 -6.61 -11.67 -10.49
N TYR A 270 -5.45 -12.08 -10.98
CA TYR A 270 -5.28 -13.31 -11.76
C TYR A 270 -4.49 -14.30 -10.90
N THR A 271 -5.16 -15.36 -10.45
CA THR A 271 -4.60 -16.23 -9.39
C THR A 271 -3.88 -17.47 -9.92
N ASP A 272 -4.00 -17.76 -11.22
CA ASP A 272 -3.22 -18.81 -11.88
C ASP A 272 -1.73 -18.40 -11.96
N ALA A 273 -0.84 -19.30 -11.57
CA ALA A 273 0.61 -19.11 -11.58
C ALA A 273 1.19 -18.94 -12.99
N SER A 274 0.52 -19.46 -14.02
CA SER A 274 0.94 -19.35 -15.43
C SER A 274 0.75 -17.94 -16.02
N VAL A 275 -0.09 -17.09 -15.39
CA VAL A 275 -0.32 -15.71 -15.83
C VAL A 275 0.75 -14.79 -15.22
N PRO A 276 1.56 -14.06 -16.00
CA PRO A 276 2.74 -13.36 -15.50
C PRO A 276 2.44 -12.16 -14.58
N TYR A 277 1.31 -11.47 -14.78
CA TYR A 277 0.87 -10.37 -13.92
C TYR A 277 0.00 -10.88 -12.76
N THR A 278 -0.02 -10.13 -11.65
CA THR A 278 -0.85 -10.43 -10.47
C THR A 278 -2.25 -9.88 -10.63
N ARG A 279 -2.41 -8.71 -11.25
CA ARG A 279 -3.70 -8.07 -11.48
C ARG A 279 -3.70 -7.10 -12.65
N ILE A 280 -4.91 -6.81 -13.12
CA ILE A 280 -5.20 -5.69 -14.02
C ILE A 280 -6.04 -4.68 -13.25
N ILE A 281 -5.61 -3.43 -13.31
CA ILE A 281 -6.30 -2.27 -12.75
C ILE A 281 -6.96 -1.52 -13.90
N GLU A 282 -8.26 -1.26 -13.84
CA GLU A 282 -8.96 -0.41 -14.81
C GLU A 282 -9.43 0.87 -14.10
N HIS A 283 -8.68 1.95 -14.29
CA HIS A 283 -8.70 3.11 -13.39
C HIS A 283 -10.01 3.88 -13.38
N LYS A 284 -10.75 3.88 -14.51
CA LYS A 284 -12.01 4.62 -14.63
C LYS A 284 -13.09 4.15 -13.63
N TRP A 285 -12.98 2.93 -13.11
CA TRP A 285 -13.93 2.39 -12.15
C TRP A 285 -13.70 2.84 -10.70
N PHE A 286 -12.61 3.55 -10.41
CA PHE A 286 -12.43 4.19 -9.09
C PHE A 286 -13.29 5.46 -8.93
N GLU A 287 -13.60 6.14 -10.04
CA GLU A 287 -14.38 7.37 -10.07
C GLU A 287 -15.43 7.31 -11.22
N PHE A 288 -16.58 6.72 -10.93
CA PHE A 288 -17.65 6.46 -11.91
C PHE A 288 -18.15 7.73 -12.60
N GLY A 289 -18.30 7.66 -13.94
CA GLY A 289 -18.89 8.74 -14.75
C GLY A 289 -17.94 9.86 -15.14
N HIS A 290 -16.64 9.73 -14.83
CA HIS A 290 -15.60 10.67 -15.22
C HIS A 290 -14.70 10.11 -16.33
N GLY A 291 -14.00 11.01 -17.04
CA GLY A 291 -13.11 10.68 -18.15
C GLY A 291 -13.81 10.53 -19.50
N ASN A 292 -13.02 10.23 -20.53
CA ASN A 292 -13.54 9.98 -21.88
C ASN A 292 -14.48 8.75 -21.88
N PRO A 293 -15.75 8.88 -22.34
CA PRO A 293 -16.69 7.78 -22.34
C PRO A 293 -16.25 6.61 -23.24
N ASP A 294 -15.53 6.88 -24.33
CA ASP A 294 -15.15 5.90 -25.36
C ASP A 294 -13.81 5.22 -25.10
N GLN A 295 -13.07 5.68 -24.09
CA GLN A 295 -11.74 5.17 -23.76
C GLN A 295 -11.65 4.65 -22.32
N THR A 296 -10.64 3.83 -22.07
CA THR A 296 -10.29 3.35 -20.73
C THR A 296 -8.77 3.26 -20.57
N VAL A 297 -8.30 3.41 -19.35
CA VAL A 297 -6.89 3.18 -19.01
C VAL A 297 -6.80 1.96 -18.12
N ILE A 298 -5.97 1.01 -18.55
CA ILE A 298 -5.65 -0.18 -17.78
C ILE A 298 -4.18 -0.21 -17.39
N THR A 299 -3.87 -0.86 -16.28
CA THR A 299 -2.50 -1.16 -15.86
C THR A 299 -2.37 -2.62 -15.50
N TYR A 300 -1.42 -3.30 -16.13
CA TYR A 300 -0.97 -4.62 -15.70
C TYR A 300 0.09 -4.45 -14.60
N GLU A 301 -0.11 -5.14 -13.47
CA GLU A 301 0.86 -5.16 -12.37
C GLU A 301 1.67 -6.47 -12.39
N TYR A 302 3.00 -6.34 -12.47
CA TYR A 302 3.94 -7.45 -12.46
C TYR A 302 4.77 -7.41 -11.17
N PRO A 303 4.79 -8.49 -10.38
CA PRO A 303 5.71 -8.60 -9.27
C PRO A 303 7.14 -8.82 -9.78
N GLN A 304 8.11 -8.20 -9.13
CA GLN A 304 9.52 -8.39 -9.46
C GLN A 304 10.40 -8.36 -8.20
N PRO A 305 11.58 -9.01 -8.23
CA PRO A 305 12.60 -8.79 -7.21
C PRO A 305 12.96 -7.31 -7.12
N TRP A 306 13.25 -6.83 -5.92
CA TRP A 306 13.78 -5.49 -5.74
C TRP A 306 15.30 -5.49 -5.97
N ASN A 307 15.80 -4.38 -6.51
CA ASN A 307 17.20 -3.97 -6.53
C ASN A 307 17.23 -2.43 -6.42
N ARG A 308 18.44 -1.83 -6.34
CA ARG A 308 18.60 -0.39 -6.14
C ARG A 308 18.02 0.50 -7.26
N ASP A 309 17.79 -0.05 -8.44
CA ASP A 309 17.30 0.69 -9.62
C ASP A 309 15.77 0.73 -9.69
N VAL A 310 15.07 -0.05 -8.85
CA VAL A 310 13.61 -0.13 -8.85
C VAL A 310 13.01 0.29 -7.51
N GLU A 311 11.77 0.78 -7.56
CA GLU A 311 11.10 1.30 -6.38
C GLU A 311 10.79 0.17 -5.36
N PRO A 312 11.11 0.37 -4.07
CA PRO A 312 10.75 -0.57 -3.00
C PRO A 312 9.27 -0.42 -2.62
N TYR A 313 8.49 -1.50 -2.73
CA TYR A 313 7.05 -1.48 -2.40
C TYR A 313 6.74 -2.19 -1.09
N TYR A 314 7.16 -3.45 -0.95
CA TYR A 314 6.81 -4.29 0.21
C TYR A 314 8.06 -4.75 0.95
N PRO A 315 8.24 -4.40 2.23
CA PRO A 315 9.36 -4.92 3.01
C PRO A 315 9.22 -6.44 3.22
N VAL A 316 10.34 -7.15 3.14
CA VAL A 316 10.41 -8.58 3.48
C VAL A 316 10.62 -8.71 4.99
N ASN A 317 9.54 -8.97 5.72
CA ASN A 317 9.55 -8.92 7.20
C ASN A 317 10.01 -10.23 7.86
N ASP A 318 11.11 -10.83 7.43
CA ASP A 318 11.68 -12.02 8.07
C ASP A 318 12.62 -11.68 9.24
N THR A 319 13.09 -12.71 9.96
CA THR A 319 13.97 -12.55 11.12
C THR A 319 15.25 -11.79 10.79
N THR A 320 15.87 -12.08 9.64
CA THR A 320 17.12 -11.45 9.20
C THR A 320 16.93 -9.95 8.97
N ASN A 321 15.92 -9.57 8.18
CA ASN A 321 15.64 -8.17 7.88
C ASN A 321 15.18 -7.38 9.11
N ASN A 322 14.41 -8.00 10.01
CA ASN A 322 13.98 -7.37 11.26
C ASN A 322 15.16 -7.06 12.19
N HIS A 323 16.15 -7.96 12.29
CA HIS A 323 17.38 -7.71 13.03
C HIS A 323 18.22 -6.61 12.37
N LEU A 324 18.36 -6.64 11.05
CA LEU A 324 19.09 -5.62 10.30
C LEU A 324 18.47 -4.23 10.49
N PHE A 325 17.15 -4.11 10.37
CA PHE A 325 16.44 -2.85 10.60
C PHE A 325 16.62 -2.35 12.04
N THR A 326 16.58 -3.26 13.03
CA THR A 326 16.81 -2.89 14.44
C THR A 326 18.20 -2.28 14.63
N ARG A 327 19.24 -2.86 13.99
CA ARG A 327 20.61 -2.35 14.02
C ARG A 327 20.70 -0.95 13.38
N TYR A 328 20.03 -0.74 12.25
CA TYR A 328 19.95 0.58 11.62
C TYR A 328 19.27 1.63 12.51
N ARG A 329 18.12 1.28 13.11
CA ARG A 329 17.39 2.19 13.99
C ARG A 329 18.20 2.61 15.21
N GLN A 330 18.84 1.66 15.89
CA GLN A 330 19.69 1.96 17.05
C GLN A 330 20.88 2.83 16.67
N TYR A 331 21.49 2.57 15.50
CA TYR A 331 22.58 3.39 15.01
C TYR A 331 22.12 4.81 14.66
N ALA A 332 20.93 4.97 14.06
CA ALA A 332 20.36 6.26 13.74
C ALA A 332 20.14 7.12 14.99
N GLU A 333 19.57 6.53 16.05
CA GLU A 333 19.35 7.18 17.35
C GLU A 333 20.65 7.73 17.97
N GLN A 334 21.79 7.09 17.71
CA GLN A 334 23.10 7.47 18.26
C GLN A 334 23.90 8.42 17.36
N SER A 335 23.80 8.25 16.03
CA SER A 335 24.71 8.89 15.07
C SER A 335 24.16 10.17 14.44
N VAL A 336 22.84 10.33 14.36
CA VAL A 336 22.18 11.47 13.72
C VAL A 336 20.97 11.95 14.53
N PRO A 337 21.17 12.48 15.76
CA PRO A 337 20.08 12.81 16.68
C PRO A 337 19.16 13.94 16.16
N ASN A 338 19.61 14.75 15.20
CA ASN A 338 18.81 15.77 14.51
C ASN A 338 18.01 15.23 13.31
N VAL A 339 18.01 13.91 13.07
CA VAL A 339 17.26 13.26 12.00
C VAL A 339 16.24 12.29 12.59
N THR A 340 14.98 12.46 12.23
CA THR A 340 13.93 11.47 12.52
C THR A 340 13.55 10.69 11.28
N PHE A 341 13.63 9.37 11.38
CA PHE A 341 13.18 8.45 10.34
C PHE A 341 11.67 8.19 10.47
N GLY A 342 10.96 8.35 9.37
CA GLY A 342 9.50 8.18 9.29
C GLY A 342 9.07 7.55 7.97
N GLY A 343 7.76 7.49 7.73
CA GLY A 343 7.25 6.92 6.48
C GLY A 343 7.36 5.39 6.40
N ARG A 344 7.03 4.83 5.24
CA ARG A 344 7.13 3.39 4.98
C ARG A 344 8.59 2.92 4.88
N LEU A 345 9.42 3.71 4.20
CA LEU A 345 10.81 3.35 3.92
C LEU A 345 11.72 3.59 5.13
N GLY A 346 11.59 4.75 5.79
CA GLY A 346 12.40 5.08 6.96
C GLY A 346 12.12 4.19 8.16
N LEU A 347 10.91 3.63 8.26
CA LEU A 347 10.50 2.71 9.32
C LEU A 347 10.51 1.24 8.89
N TYR A 348 10.95 0.93 7.66
CA TYR A 348 10.92 -0.43 7.08
C TYR A 348 9.60 -1.17 7.34
N ARG A 349 8.49 -0.51 7.05
CA ARG A 349 7.15 -1.03 7.39
C ARG A 349 6.14 -0.75 6.30
N TYR A 350 5.32 -1.76 6.01
CA TYR A 350 4.13 -1.55 5.19
C TYR A 350 3.05 -0.86 6.02
N TYR A 351 2.64 0.33 5.57
CA TYR A 351 1.53 1.09 6.14
C TYR A 351 0.47 1.37 5.08
N ASN A 352 -0.78 1.19 5.47
CA ASN A 352 -1.91 1.75 4.74
C ASN A 352 -1.92 3.29 4.86
N MET A 353 -2.67 3.96 3.97
CA MET A 353 -2.75 5.43 3.95
C MET A 353 -3.26 6.02 5.25
N ASP A 354 -4.27 5.41 5.88
CA ASP A 354 -4.83 5.89 7.12
C ASP A 354 -3.86 5.73 8.30
N GLN A 355 -3.15 4.61 8.34
CA GLN A 355 -2.14 4.32 9.35
C GLN A 355 -0.96 5.28 9.24
N ILE A 356 -0.50 5.59 8.03
CA ILE A 356 0.65 6.51 7.87
C ILE A 356 0.27 7.95 8.20
N ILE A 357 -0.95 8.38 7.88
CA ILE A 357 -1.48 9.68 8.31
C ILE A 357 -1.57 9.72 9.84
N ALA A 358 -2.13 8.67 10.47
CA ALA A 358 -2.20 8.58 11.93
C ALA A 358 -0.82 8.63 12.59
N ALA A 359 0.16 7.92 12.02
CA ALA A 359 1.54 7.91 12.51
C ALA A 359 2.18 9.30 12.41
N ALA A 360 2.01 10.00 11.29
CA ALA A 360 2.51 11.36 11.10
C ALA A 360 1.85 12.34 12.10
N LEU A 361 0.52 12.32 12.23
CA LEU A 361 -0.21 13.14 13.20
C LEU A 361 0.24 12.87 14.64
N GLN A 362 0.44 11.60 15.01
CA GLN A 362 0.94 11.24 16.33
C GLN A 362 2.36 11.77 16.55
N PHE A 363 3.23 11.62 15.56
CA PHE A 363 4.62 12.08 15.61
C PHE A 363 4.70 13.59 15.86
N VAL A 364 4.02 14.40 15.03
CA VAL A 364 4.06 15.87 15.17
C VAL A 364 3.38 16.38 16.45
N THR A 365 2.38 15.66 16.96
CA THR A 365 1.64 16.09 18.17
C THR A 365 2.36 15.71 19.45
N LYS A 366 2.95 14.51 19.52
CA LYS A 366 3.53 13.98 20.76
C LYS A 366 5.03 14.25 20.91
N SER A 367 5.74 14.54 19.82
CA SER A 367 7.17 14.79 19.88
C SER A 367 7.45 16.07 20.70
N PRO A 368 8.30 16.01 21.75
CA PRO A 368 8.72 17.20 22.47
C PRO A 368 9.56 18.15 21.60
N LEU A 369 10.10 17.68 20.48
CA LEU A 369 10.88 18.48 19.53
C LEU A 369 10.06 19.61 18.90
N PHE A 370 8.74 19.43 18.75
CA PHE A 370 7.85 20.35 18.03
C PHE A 370 6.78 20.96 18.94
N LYS A 371 7.06 21.06 20.24
CA LYS A 371 6.17 21.70 21.21
C LYS A 371 6.39 23.21 21.27
#